data_AF-A0A0Q9QUB0-F1
#
_entry.id   AF-A0A0Q9QUB0-F1
#
_cell.length_a   1.000
_cell.length_b   1.000
_cell.length_c   1.000
_cell.angle_alpha   90.00
_cell.angle_beta   90.00
_cell.angle_gamma   90.00
#
_symmetry.space_group_name_H-M   'P 1'
#
loop_
_entity.id
_entity.type
_entity.pdbx_description
1 polymer ?
#
loop_
_entity_poly.entity_id
_entity_poly.type
_entity_poly.pdbx_seq_one_letter_code
_entity_poly.pdbx_strand_id
1 'polypeptide(L)'
;MILGIYETWLEKQRKNLTSEALRRLNEGHAHNEKLLVHDLWLPSVGNLDFLHAEYEIINYRDGVFYLDFAYIRPSYMMNWEVDDFSSHTTQVTRRSFEYERERQNQLMLDGCKFIVSLLTPSKRSRDAASNLSSKC
;
A
#
# COMPACT_ATOMS: atom_id res chain seq x y z
N MET A 1 9.34 -20.55 -2.14
CA MET A 1 10.12 -20.03 -1.00
C MET A 1 9.66 -18.63 -0.58
N ILE A 2 9.48 -17.69 -1.52
CA ILE A 2 9.04 -16.31 -1.28
C ILE A 2 7.61 -16.22 -0.71
N LEU A 3 6.67 -17.04 -1.21
CA LEU A 3 5.29 -17.07 -0.69
C LEU A 3 5.20 -17.40 0.81
N GLY A 4 6.08 -18.26 1.34
CA GLY A 4 6.09 -18.59 2.77
C GLY A 4 6.58 -17.44 3.66
N ILE A 5 7.49 -16.60 3.14
CA ILE A 5 8.00 -15.41 3.84
C ILE A 5 6.88 -14.39 4.00
N TYR A 6 6.11 -14.15 2.93
CA TYR A 6 5.00 -13.21 2.94
C TYR A 6 3.89 -13.62 3.92
N GLU A 7 3.43 -14.87 3.88
CA GLU A 7 2.36 -15.32 4.79
C GLU A 7 2.81 -15.25 6.26
N THR A 8 4.06 -15.65 6.55
CA THR A 8 4.63 -15.55 7.91
C THR A 8 4.70 -14.10 8.39
N TRP A 9 5.12 -13.19 7.50
CA TRP A 9 5.15 -11.77 7.80
C TRP A 9 3.73 -11.21 8.01
N LEU A 10 2.77 -11.59 7.18
CA LEU A 10 1.38 -11.12 7.28
C LEU A 10 0.73 -11.57 8.60
N GLU A 11 0.97 -12.81 9.02
CA GLU A 11 0.53 -13.32 10.32
C GLU A 11 1.17 -12.55 11.49
N LYS A 12 2.44 -12.14 11.36
CA LYS A 12 3.08 -11.29 12.35
C LYS A 12 2.43 -9.90 12.39
N GLN A 13 2.08 -9.31 11.25
CA GLN A 13 1.36 -8.03 11.21
C GLN A 13 -0.01 -8.16 11.89
N ARG A 14 -0.82 -9.19 11.56
CA ARG A 14 -2.14 -9.43 12.17
C ARG A 14 -2.10 -9.49 13.69
N LYS A 15 -1.05 -10.06 14.27
CA LYS A 15 -0.90 -10.15 15.73
C LYS A 15 -0.58 -8.82 16.40
N ASN A 16 0.00 -7.87 15.67
CA ASN A 16 0.44 -6.58 16.18
C ASN A 16 -0.57 -5.45 15.91
N LEU A 17 -1.44 -5.61 14.91
CA LEU A 17 -2.49 -4.66 14.59
C LEU A 17 -3.73 -4.87 15.46
N THR A 18 -4.47 -3.80 15.71
CA THR A 18 -5.75 -3.84 16.42
C THR A 18 -6.79 -3.02 15.69
N SER A 19 -8.07 -3.21 16.02
CA SER A 19 -9.18 -2.39 15.54
C SER A 19 -9.26 -2.29 14.00
N GLU A 20 -9.26 -1.07 13.46
CA GLU A 20 -9.51 -0.76 12.07
C GLU A 20 -8.34 -1.14 11.15
N ALA A 21 -7.08 -0.97 11.56
CA ALA A 21 -5.95 -1.48 10.78
C ALA A 21 -6.01 -3.00 10.62
N LEU A 22 -6.42 -3.74 11.66
CA LEU A 22 -6.60 -5.19 11.55
C LEU A 22 -7.74 -5.54 10.59
N ARG A 23 -8.86 -4.80 10.64
CA ARG A 23 -9.97 -4.99 9.68
C ARG A 23 -9.50 -4.76 8.25
N ARG A 24 -8.78 -3.67 7.99
CA ARG A 24 -8.18 -3.35 6.67
C ARG A 24 -7.20 -4.42 6.22
N LEU A 25 -6.35 -4.93 7.11
CA LEU A 25 -5.41 -5.99 6.78
C LEU A 25 -6.14 -7.29 6.39
N ASN A 26 -7.27 -7.59 7.01
CA ASN A 26 -8.03 -8.81 6.74
C ASN A 26 -8.92 -8.70 5.48
N GLU A 27 -9.47 -7.51 5.20
CA GLU A 27 -10.48 -7.30 4.15
C GLU A 27 -9.93 -6.60 2.90
N GLY A 28 -9.01 -5.66 3.09
CA GLY A 28 -8.46 -4.77 2.06
C GLY A 28 -7.10 -5.20 1.53
N HIS A 29 -6.27 -5.86 2.35
CA HIS A 29 -4.97 -6.35 1.91
C HIS A 29 -5.15 -7.55 0.96
N ALA A 30 -5.10 -7.26 -0.33
CA ALA A 30 -5.58 -8.13 -1.37
C ALA A 30 -4.42 -8.60 -2.27
N HIS A 31 -4.76 -8.89 -3.52
CA HIS A 31 -3.86 -9.47 -4.49
C HIS A 31 -2.74 -8.50 -4.91
N ASN A 32 -3.03 -7.20 -5.00
CA ASN A 32 -2.07 -6.23 -5.55
C ASN A 32 -0.96 -5.92 -4.54
N GLU A 33 -1.28 -5.85 -3.26
CA GLU A 33 -0.35 -5.68 -2.14
C GLU A 33 0.60 -6.87 -2.06
N LYS A 34 0.06 -8.08 -2.21
CA LYS A 34 0.85 -9.31 -2.31
C LYS A 34 1.79 -9.29 -3.52
N LEU A 35 1.31 -8.85 -4.69
CA LEU A 35 2.14 -8.73 -5.89
C LEU A 35 3.25 -7.70 -5.70
N LEU A 36 2.97 -6.53 -5.10
CA LEU A 36 3.99 -5.54 -4.77
C LEU A 36 5.09 -6.19 -3.94
N VAL A 37 4.72 -6.89 -2.86
CA VAL A 37 5.71 -7.50 -1.98
C VAL A 37 6.50 -8.60 -2.71
N HIS A 38 5.83 -9.45 -3.47
CA HIS A 38 6.45 -10.60 -4.12
C HIS A 38 7.30 -10.21 -5.35
N ASP A 39 6.78 -9.36 -6.22
CA ASP A 39 7.36 -9.08 -7.54
C ASP A 39 8.29 -7.86 -7.53
N LEU A 40 8.10 -6.95 -6.57
CA LEU A 40 8.89 -5.72 -6.50
C LEU A 40 9.74 -5.63 -5.24
N TRP A 41 9.11 -5.72 -4.06
CA TRP A 41 9.81 -5.46 -2.80
C TRP A 41 10.86 -6.52 -2.49
N LEU A 42 10.47 -7.80 -2.43
CA LEU A 42 11.39 -8.88 -2.06
C LEU A 42 12.55 -9.03 -3.06
N PRO A 43 12.36 -8.92 -4.39
CA PRO A 43 13.48 -8.91 -5.33
C PRO A 43 14.42 -7.71 -5.17
N SER A 44 13.91 -6.56 -4.72
CA SER A 44 14.71 -5.33 -4.59
C SER A 44 15.41 -5.20 -3.23
N VAL A 45 14.74 -5.59 -2.15
CA VAL A 45 15.19 -5.38 -0.75
C VAL A 45 15.66 -6.67 -0.09
N GLY A 46 15.13 -7.83 -0.51
CA GLY A 46 15.55 -9.15 -0.05
C GLY A 46 14.90 -9.64 1.25
N ASN A 47 14.22 -8.78 2.01
CA ASN A 47 13.51 -9.13 3.24
C ASN A 47 12.34 -8.16 3.51
N LEU A 48 11.57 -8.43 4.57
CA LEU A 48 10.42 -7.63 5.00
C LEU A 48 10.66 -6.92 6.35
N ASP A 49 11.92 -6.78 6.75
CA ASP A 49 12.25 -6.08 7.97
C ASP A 49 11.89 -4.60 7.82
N PHE A 50 11.36 -4.01 8.89
CA PHE A 50 10.92 -2.61 8.93
C PHE A 50 9.78 -2.24 7.97
N LEU A 51 9.19 -3.23 7.27
CA LEU A 51 8.00 -3.05 6.46
C LEU A 51 6.76 -3.38 7.30
N HIS A 52 5.83 -2.44 7.35
CA HIS A 52 4.58 -2.51 8.09
C HIS A 52 3.40 -2.40 7.12
N ALA A 53 2.41 -3.27 7.22
CA ALA A 53 1.16 -3.12 6.48
C ALA A 53 0.13 -2.32 7.29
N GLU A 54 -0.75 -1.60 6.60
CA GLU A 54 -1.87 -0.87 7.20
C GLU A 54 -1.43 0.01 8.37
N TYR A 55 -0.33 0.74 8.17
CA TYR A 55 0.31 1.51 9.24
C TYR A 55 -0.54 2.73 9.61
N GLU A 56 -0.87 2.83 10.90
CA GLU A 56 -1.71 3.90 11.45
C GLU A 56 -0.90 5.16 11.73
N ILE A 57 -1.37 6.29 11.22
CA ILE A 57 -0.82 7.62 11.51
C ILE A 57 -1.96 8.51 11.99
N ILE A 58 -1.79 9.10 13.18
CA ILE A 58 -2.75 10.05 13.73
C ILE A 58 -2.66 11.34 12.91
N ASN A 59 -3.78 11.79 12.36
CA ASN A 59 -3.85 13.07 11.66
C ASN A 59 -4.15 14.21 12.64
N TYR A 60 -3.90 15.44 12.20
CA TYR A 60 -4.04 16.63 13.06
C TYR A 60 -5.49 16.96 13.47
N ARG A 61 -6.49 16.26 12.92
CA ARG A 61 -7.92 16.40 13.25
C ARG A 61 -8.43 15.24 14.11
N ASP A 62 -7.55 14.59 14.86
CA ASP A 62 -7.84 13.43 15.70
C ASP A 62 -8.41 12.22 14.93
N GLY A 63 -8.21 12.20 13.61
CA GLY A 63 -8.50 11.05 12.76
C GLY A 63 -7.25 10.19 12.53
N VAL A 64 -7.40 9.16 11.70
CA VAL A 64 -6.31 8.23 11.38
C VAL A 64 -6.16 8.10 9.87
N PHE A 65 -4.93 8.24 9.38
CA PHE A 65 -4.52 7.79 8.06
C PHE A 65 -3.98 6.37 8.16
N TYR A 66 -4.34 5.55 7.18
CA TYR A 66 -3.79 4.20 7.02
C TYR A 66 -2.90 4.22 5.78
N LEU A 67 -1.67 3.72 5.92
CA LEU A 67 -0.74 3.52 4.83
C LEU A 67 -0.73 2.05 4.45
N ASP A 68 -0.94 1.71 3.17
CA ASP A 68 -0.95 0.31 2.72
C ASP A 68 0.36 -0.37 3.12
N PHE A 69 1.49 0.31 2.90
CA PHE A 69 2.77 -0.06 3.47
C PHE A 69 3.58 1.15 3.96
N ALA A 70 4.13 1.04 5.17
CA ALA A 70 5.12 1.95 5.71
C ALA A 70 6.45 1.24 5.91
N TYR A 71 7.52 1.77 5.31
CA TYR A 71 8.88 1.32 5.56
C TYR A 71 9.58 2.30 6.50
N ILE A 72 9.79 1.89 7.75
CA ILE A 72 10.20 2.78 8.84
C ILE A 72 11.57 2.37 9.37
N ARG A 73 12.58 3.17 9.04
CA ARG A 73 13.94 3.04 9.58
C ARG A 73 14.20 4.22 10.53
N PRO A 74 15.15 4.12 11.47
CA PRO A 74 15.40 5.18 12.46
C PRO A 74 15.56 6.60 11.90
N SER A 75 15.96 6.74 10.63
CA SER A 75 16.24 8.02 9.98
C SER A 75 15.24 8.45 8.90
N TYR A 76 14.29 7.60 8.50
CA TYR A 76 13.30 7.93 7.47
C TYR A 76 12.11 6.96 7.45
N MET A 77 10.96 7.51 7.08
CA MET A 77 9.77 6.76 6.70
C MET A 77 9.53 6.89 5.19
N MET A 78 9.09 5.80 4.58
CA MET A 78 8.58 5.78 3.20
C MET A 78 7.18 5.20 3.20
N ASN A 79 6.27 5.87 2.50
CA ASN A 79 4.90 5.43 2.26
C ASN A 79 4.82 4.80 0.86
N TRP A 80 4.29 3.58 0.79
CA TRP A 80 4.01 2.88 -0.46
C TRP A 80 2.52 2.63 -0.54
N GLU A 81 1.92 3.11 -1.62
CA GLU A 81 0.48 3.07 -1.88
C GLU A 81 0.22 2.15 -3.08
N VAL A 82 -0.81 1.33 -2.95
CA VAL A 82 -1.19 0.35 -3.97
C VAL A 82 -2.52 0.78 -4.58
N ASP A 83 -2.44 1.48 -5.71
CA ASP A 83 -3.61 2.05 -6.36
C ASP A 83 -4.07 1.19 -7.55
N ASP A 84 -5.38 0.99 -7.64
CA ASP A 84 -6.01 0.43 -8.82
C ASP A 84 -6.27 1.54 -9.86
N PHE A 85 -5.74 1.36 -11.08
CA PHE A 85 -5.85 2.33 -12.18
C PHE A 85 -7.30 2.78 -12.50
N SER A 86 -8.31 1.96 -12.17
CA SER A 86 -9.70 2.18 -12.57
C SER A 86 -10.53 3.12 -11.68
N SER A 87 -10.11 3.44 -10.45
CA SER A 87 -10.99 4.12 -9.49
C SER A 87 -10.71 5.61 -9.30
N HIS A 88 -9.52 6.12 -9.61
CA HIS A 88 -9.07 7.42 -9.06
C HIS A 88 -9.01 8.60 -10.01
N THR A 89 -9.02 8.43 -11.34
CA THR A 89 -8.67 9.55 -12.25
C THR A 89 -9.84 10.28 -12.91
N THR A 90 -11.06 9.74 -12.89
CA THR A 90 -12.22 10.37 -13.58
C THR A 90 -13.28 10.98 -12.67
N GLN A 91 -13.22 10.78 -11.34
CA GLN A 91 -14.27 11.24 -10.39
C GLN A 91 -13.71 11.89 -9.11
N VAL A 92 -12.58 12.60 -9.20
CA VAL A 92 -12.05 13.34 -8.04
C VAL A 92 -12.96 14.54 -7.74
N THR A 93 -13.56 14.55 -6.55
CA THR A 93 -14.30 15.71 -6.05
C THR A 93 -13.33 16.73 -5.46
N ARG A 94 -13.75 17.99 -5.36
CA ARG A 94 -12.95 19.03 -4.67
C ARG A 94 -12.58 18.62 -3.23
N ARG A 95 -13.51 17.99 -2.50
CA ARG A 95 -13.28 17.57 -1.11
C ARG A 95 -12.27 16.43 -1.01
N SER A 96 -12.36 15.43 -1.87
CA SER A 96 -11.38 14.33 -1.90
C SER A 96 -9.99 14.84 -2.31
N PHE A 97 -9.91 15.82 -3.22
CA PHE A 97 -8.65 16.45 -3.57
C PHE A 97 -8.02 17.23 -2.41
N GLU A 98 -8.82 18.05 -1.71
CA GLU A 98 -8.37 18.78 -0.52
C GLU A 98 -7.87 17.80 0.56
N TYR A 99 -8.61 16.72 0.80
CA TYR A 99 -8.24 15.66 1.75
C TYR A 99 -6.92 14.96 1.39
N GLU A 100 -6.74 14.51 0.15
CA GLU A 100 -5.49 13.85 -0.25
C GLU A 100 -4.29 14.79 -0.17
N ARG A 101 -4.47 16.05 -0.55
CA ARG A 101 -3.39 17.05 -0.46
C ARG A 101 -3.00 17.35 0.98
N GLU A 102 -3.99 17.45 1.85
CA GLU A 102 -3.81 17.62 3.28
C GLU A 102 -3.08 16.42 3.91
N ARG A 103 -3.50 15.21 3.56
CA ARG A 103 -2.84 13.95 3.96
C ARG A 103 -1.38 13.93 3.52
N GLN A 104 -1.11 14.19 2.24
CA GLN A 104 0.27 14.23 1.72
C GLN A 104 1.14 15.25 2.46
N ASN A 105 0.62 16.46 2.69
CA ASN A 105 1.35 17.50 3.42
C ASN A 105 1.68 17.06 4.85
N GLN A 106 0.71 16.47 5.56
CA GLN A 106 0.92 15.98 6.92
C GLN A 106 1.99 14.88 6.94
N LEU A 107 1.92 13.89 6.04
CA LEU A 107 2.93 12.83 5.96
C LEU A 107 4.34 13.37 5.75
N MET A 108 4.50 14.37 4.89
CA MET A 108 5.79 15.02 4.67
C MET A 108 6.30 15.75 5.93
N LEU A 109 5.41 16.43 6.65
CA LEU A 109 5.75 17.08 7.92
C LEU A 109 6.14 16.08 9.01
N ASP A 110 5.51 14.90 9.02
CA ASP A 110 5.80 13.79 9.94
C ASP A 110 7.08 13.01 9.55
N GLY A 111 7.83 13.48 8.54
CA GLY A 111 9.11 12.91 8.15
C GLY A 111 9.03 11.76 7.14
N CYS A 112 7.87 11.56 6.50
CA CYS A 112 7.79 10.75 5.30
C CYS A 112 8.61 11.39 4.19
N LYS A 113 9.60 10.68 3.66
CA LYS A 113 10.49 11.21 2.62
C LYS A 113 10.01 10.92 1.21
N PHE A 114 9.23 9.85 1.05
CA PHE A 114 8.79 9.37 -0.25
C PHE A 114 7.39 8.80 -0.14
N ILE A 115 6.55 9.17 -1.10
CA ILE A 115 5.25 8.57 -1.34
C ILE A 115 5.34 7.92 -2.72
N VAL A 116 5.21 6.60 -2.78
CA VAL A 116 5.32 5.82 -3.99
C VAL A 116 3.98 5.16 -4.26
N SER A 117 3.23 5.67 -5.25
CA SER A 117 1.96 5.08 -5.67
C SER A 117 2.19 4.16 -6.87
N LEU A 118 1.90 2.88 -6.71
CA LEU A 118 1.99 1.89 -7.78
C LEU A 118 0.63 1.67 -8.41
N LEU A 119 0.50 2.10 -9.66
CA LEU A 119 -0.71 1.89 -10.45
C LEU A 119 -0.68 0.47 -11.03
N THR A 120 -1.50 -0.41 -10.45
CA THR A 120 -1.70 -1.72 -11.07
C THR A 120 -2.74 -1.62 -12.19
N PRO A 121 -2.50 -2.26 -13.35
CA PRO A 121 -3.51 -2.29 -14.40
C PRO A 121 -4.78 -2.94 -13.85
N SER A 122 -5.94 -2.29 -14.06
CA SER A 122 -7.25 -2.85 -13.69
C SER A 122 -7.40 -4.31 -14.18
N LYS A 123 -8.17 -5.14 -13.47
CA LYS A 123 -8.43 -6.54 -13.88
C LYS A 123 -8.81 -6.65 -15.36
N ARG A 124 -9.65 -5.74 -15.86
CA ARG A 124 -10.07 -5.66 -17.27
C ARG A 124 -8.92 -5.43 -18.25
N SER A 125 -7.94 -4.61 -17.90
CA SER A 125 -6.74 -4.38 -18.71
C SER A 125 -5.73 -5.54 -18.61
N ARG A 126 -5.67 -6.25 -17.48
CA ARG A 126 -4.86 -7.46 -17.31
C ARG A 126 -5.41 -8.62 -18.15
N ASP A 127 -6.71 -8.82 -18.15
CA ASP A 127 -7.38 -9.86 -18.95
C ASP A 127 -7.25 -9.58 -20.46
N ALA A 128 -7.21 -8.31 -20.87
CA ALA A 128 -6.91 -7.95 -22.25
C ALA A 128 -5.45 -8.25 -22.62
N ALA A 129 -4.49 -7.93 -21.76
CA ALA A 129 -3.07 -8.16 -22.01
C ALA A 129 -2.70 -9.66 -22.04
N SER A 130 -3.28 -10.47 -21.15
CA SER A 130 -3.05 -11.92 -21.12
C SER A 130 -3.58 -12.62 -22.38
N ASN A 131 -4.75 -12.20 -22.87
CA ASN A 131 -5.36 -12.69 -24.11
C ASN A 131 -4.64 -12.26 -25.40
N LEU A 132 -3.84 -11.20 -25.37
CA LEU A 132 -2.97 -10.83 -26.48
C LEU A 132 -1.67 -11.66 -26.51
N SER A 133 -1.10 -12.01 -25.35
CA SER A 133 0.12 -12.84 -25.30
C SER A 133 -0.11 -14.32 -25.65
N SER A 134 -1.34 -14.83 -25.50
CA SER A 134 -1.70 -16.20 -25.84
C SER A 134 -2.07 -16.41 -27.33
N LYS A 135 -2.02 -15.35 -28.13
CA LYS A 135 -2.29 -15.37 -29.59
C LYS A 135 -1.02 -15.20 -30.44
N CYS A 136 0.16 -15.17 -29.84
CA CYS A 136 1.45 -15.21 -30.54
C CYS A 136 2.11 -16.58 -30.41
#